data_AF-A0A432GQU5-F1
#
_entry.id   AF-A0A432GQU5-F1
#
_cell.length_a   1.000
_cell.length_b   1.000
_cell.length_c   1.000
_cell.angle_alpha   90.00
_cell.angle_beta   90.00
_cell.angle_gamma   90.00
#
_symmetry.space_group_name_H-M   'P 1'
#
loop_
_entity.id
_entity.type
_entity.pdbx_description
1 polymer ?
#
loop_
_entity_poly.entity_id
_entity_poly.type
_entity_poly.pdbx_seq_one_letter_code
_entity_poly.pdbx_strand_id
1 'polypeptide(L)'
;MKCLKCGWSNSDTAAYCTKCHAYLSEQPGMESIDAIKALILSLFFTGIFYLVFPIPVIRSEYWLQLFSGHISETIVALVLWSLFLIFFKWRQFRQQLRAYEAFRNQIMHDSLSKGIYVRDVDERILEISQFMQEQKVKKFQDSVIFRRVRRTLRHLKAIPKKEEITSILNYQADIDHNRMQSGYALLNVFIWAIPILGFIGTVFGIGQSVGEFSDFIRSTGGTDLNTQMRSALGGVTSGLSVAFSTTFIALVGVVPIMMLASSLRKREEDLLLSVEDYCLEDLLPNLHVRPGDEMLDDTVSEHLEQMAEFSENWRKQVSPVLESVERHSKGFAAQVDGLQPLIQKFSESLFEAKDKMSDPDQVVNVLENPEELKKKDKKDNEPPTENSQPLKQ
;
A
#
# COMPACT_ATOMS: atom_id res chain seq x y z
N MET A 1 -20.13 -3.40 0.44
CA MET A 1 -19.57 -2.03 0.25
C MET A 1 -20.63 -0.92 0.16
N LYS A 2 -20.50 0.20 0.89
CA LYS A 2 -21.39 1.38 0.75
C LYS A 2 -21.00 2.24 -0.47
N CYS A 3 -21.93 2.65 -1.36
CA CYS A 3 -21.61 3.62 -2.44
C CYS A 3 -21.40 5.00 -1.82
N LEU A 4 -20.20 5.56 -2.03
CA LEU A 4 -19.79 6.89 -1.52
C LEU A 4 -20.67 8.03 -2.01
N LYS A 5 -21.44 7.81 -3.09
CA LYS A 5 -22.37 8.79 -3.67
C LYS A 5 -23.79 8.67 -3.08
N CYS A 6 -24.19 7.47 -2.62
CA CYS A 6 -25.59 7.13 -2.30
C CYS A 6 -25.78 6.63 -0.86
N GLY A 7 -24.69 6.36 -0.13
CA GLY A 7 -24.69 5.72 1.19
C GLY A 7 -25.18 4.26 1.21
N TRP A 8 -25.69 3.75 0.08
CA TRP A 8 -26.36 2.45 -0.01
C TRP A 8 -25.37 1.31 0.13
N SER A 9 -25.69 0.33 0.98
CA SER A 9 -24.94 -0.91 1.11
C SER A 9 -25.19 -1.80 -0.11
N ASN A 10 -24.13 -2.11 -0.85
CA ASN A 10 -24.12 -3.07 -1.95
C ASN A 10 -23.32 -4.31 -1.55
N SER A 11 -23.53 -5.44 -2.23
CA SER A 11 -22.75 -6.66 -2.01
C SER A 11 -21.26 -6.41 -2.25
N ASP A 12 -20.39 -7.19 -1.61
CA ASP A 12 -18.94 -7.01 -1.74
C ASP A 12 -18.39 -7.39 -3.13
N THR A 13 -19.23 -7.99 -3.98
CA THR A 13 -18.95 -8.27 -5.40
C THR A 13 -19.57 -7.26 -6.37
N ALA A 14 -20.34 -6.28 -5.90
CA ALA A 14 -21.05 -5.35 -6.77
C ALA A 14 -20.09 -4.34 -7.43
N ALA A 15 -20.06 -4.33 -8.77
CA ALA A 15 -19.29 -3.36 -9.54
C ALA A 15 -19.95 -1.95 -9.58
N TYR A 16 -21.26 -1.86 -9.35
CA TYR A 16 -22.07 -0.63 -9.42
C TYR A 16 -23.06 -0.53 -8.26
N CYS A 17 -23.40 0.69 -7.80
CA CYS A 17 -24.43 0.89 -6.75
C CYS A 17 -25.74 0.55 -7.42
N THR A 18 -26.45 -0.42 -6.86
CA THR A 18 -27.80 -0.80 -7.26
C THR A 18 -28.78 0.38 -7.24
N LYS A 19 -28.52 1.41 -6.42
CA LYS A 19 -29.33 2.63 -6.31
C LYS A 19 -28.83 3.82 -7.13
N CYS A 20 -27.51 4.01 -7.22
CA CYS A 20 -26.85 5.23 -7.69
C CYS A 20 -26.20 5.06 -9.07
N HIS A 21 -26.11 3.80 -9.54
CA HIS A 21 -25.32 3.34 -10.68
C HIS A 21 -23.88 3.86 -10.72
N ALA A 22 -23.36 4.45 -9.63
CA ALA A 22 -21.96 4.82 -9.55
C ALA A 22 -21.12 3.56 -9.36
N TYR A 23 -19.95 3.54 -10.00
CA TYR A 23 -18.99 2.47 -9.89
C TYR A 23 -18.50 2.32 -8.45
N LEU A 24 -18.59 1.10 -7.91
CA LEU A 24 -17.96 0.72 -6.63
C LEU A 24 -16.58 0.09 -6.84
N SER A 25 -16.39 -0.62 -7.96
CA SER A 25 -15.10 -1.16 -8.38
C SER A 25 -14.40 -0.25 -9.38
N GLU A 26 -13.07 -0.33 -9.38
CA GLU A 26 -12.17 0.38 -10.28
C GLU A 26 -12.55 0.13 -11.75
N GLN A 27 -12.81 1.19 -12.53
CA GLN A 27 -13.03 1.03 -13.97
C GLN A 27 -11.74 0.54 -14.63
N PRO A 28 -11.71 -0.68 -15.21
CA PRO A 28 -10.70 -0.99 -16.20
C PRO A 28 -11.13 -0.28 -17.50
N GLY A 29 -10.35 0.70 -17.97
CA GLY A 29 -10.54 1.23 -19.33
C GLY A 29 -10.78 2.73 -19.51
N MET A 30 -10.44 3.60 -18.55
CA MET A 30 -10.37 5.04 -18.89
C MET A 30 -9.26 5.34 -19.92
N GLU A 31 -8.13 4.61 -19.88
CA GLU A 31 -7.03 4.82 -20.82
C GLU A 31 -7.38 4.46 -22.27
N SER A 32 -8.14 3.37 -22.50
CA SER A 32 -8.58 3.01 -23.85
C SER A 32 -9.58 4.01 -24.41
N ILE A 33 -10.47 4.54 -23.58
CA ILE A 33 -11.41 5.59 -23.97
C ILE A 33 -10.66 6.89 -24.34
N ASP A 34 -9.65 7.27 -23.56
CA ASP A 34 -8.87 8.48 -23.85
C ASP A 34 -7.96 8.29 -25.09
N ALA A 35 -7.45 7.08 -25.33
CA ALA A 35 -6.77 6.74 -26.57
C ALA A 35 -7.69 6.83 -27.80
N ILE A 36 -8.94 6.37 -27.69
CA ILE A 36 -9.94 6.48 -28.77
C ILE A 36 -10.32 7.95 -29.02
N LYS A 37 -10.51 8.75 -27.96
CA LYS A 37 -10.75 10.20 -28.12
C LYS A 37 -9.57 10.89 -28.79
N ALA A 38 -8.34 10.53 -28.41
CA ALA A 38 -7.12 11.04 -29.03
C ALA A 38 -7.04 10.68 -30.51
N LEU A 39 -7.42 9.46 -30.89
CA LEU A 39 -7.49 9.01 -32.27
C LEU A 39 -8.48 9.85 -33.07
N ILE A 40 -9.73 9.98 -32.59
CA ILE A 40 -10.79 10.74 -33.27
C ILE A 40 -10.36 12.20 -33.44
N LEU A 41 -9.84 12.82 -32.38
CA LEU A 41 -9.40 14.20 -32.40
C LEU A 41 -8.20 14.39 -33.34
N SER A 42 -7.26 13.45 -33.35
CA SER A 42 -6.12 13.48 -34.28
C SER A 42 -6.57 13.37 -35.73
N LEU A 43 -7.43 12.42 -36.07
CA LEU A 43 -7.94 12.27 -37.43
C LEU A 43 -8.72 13.51 -37.88
N PHE A 44 -9.52 14.09 -36.99
CA PHE A 44 -10.25 15.32 -37.27
C PHE A 44 -9.32 16.51 -37.52
N PHE A 45 -8.33 16.73 -36.65
CA PHE A 45 -7.37 17.83 -36.81
C PHE A 45 -6.44 17.62 -38.01
N THR A 46 -6.04 16.38 -38.29
CA THR A 46 -5.27 16.05 -39.50
C THR A 46 -6.10 16.33 -40.75
N GLY A 47 -7.36 15.90 -40.77
CA GLY A 47 -8.28 16.17 -41.87
C GLY A 47 -8.51 17.67 -42.09
N ILE A 48 -8.70 18.45 -41.02
CA ILE A 48 -8.79 19.92 -41.10
C ILE A 48 -7.48 20.51 -41.61
N PHE A 49 -6.33 20.08 -41.07
CA PHE A 49 -5.02 20.58 -41.49
C PHE A 49 -4.86 20.43 -42.99
N TYR A 50 -5.11 19.25 -43.55
CA TYR A 50 -5.00 19.00 -44.99
C TYR A 50 -6.14 19.58 -45.86
N LEU A 51 -7.31 19.90 -45.28
CA LEU A 51 -8.38 20.65 -45.96
C LEU A 51 -8.14 22.17 -45.98
N VAL A 52 -7.47 22.71 -44.97
CA VAL A 52 -7.20 24.14 -44.79
C VAL A 52 -5.84 24.54 -45.38
N PHE A 53 -4.84 23.65 -45.39
CA PHE A 53 -3.54 23.90 -46.01
C PHE A 53 -3.59 24.22 -47.53
N PRO A 54 -4.54 23.69 -48.34
CA PRO A 54 -4.70 24.12 -49.74
C PRO A 54 -5.32 25.53 -49.90
N ILE A 55 -5.62 26.27 -48.82
CA ILE A 55 -6.12 27.65 -48.91
C ILE A 55 -4.99 28.59 -49.38
N PRO A 56 -5.21 29.41 -50.43
CA PRO A 56 -4.17 30.13 -51.19
C PRO A 56 -3.39 31.24 -50.44
N VAL A 57 -3.57 31.42 -49.13
CA VAL A 57 -3.01 32.52 -48.35
C VAL A 57 -1.58 32.25 -47.86
N ILE A 58 -1.12 31.00 -47.87
CA ILE A 58 0.21 30.58 -47.32
C ILE A 58 1.08 29.96 -48.44
N ARG A 59 0.99 30.48 -49.67
CA ARG A 59 1.72 29.96 -50.85
C ARG A 59 3.23 30.14 -50.75
N SER A 60 3.89 29.21 -50.09
CA SER A 60 5.29 28.88 -50.36
C SER A 60 5.31 27.47 -50.94
N GLU A 61 5.82 27.34 -52.18
CA GLU A 61 5.91 26.07 -52.91
C GLU A 61 6.65 25.00 -52.10
N TYR A 62 7.59 25.42 -51.26
CA TYR A 62 8.35 24.55 -50.37
C TYR A 62 7.45 23.77 -49.40
N TRP A 63 6.49 24.42 -48.74
CA TRP A 63 5.64 23.77 -47.74
C TRP A 63 4.63 22.81 -48.37
N LEU A 64 4.11 23.16 -49.55
CA LEU A 64 3.23 22.28 -50.31
C LEU A 64 3.98 21.02 -50.76
N GLN A 65 5.22 21.16 -51.22
CA GLN A 65 6.07 20.02 -51.60
C GLN A 65 6.52 19.20 -50.39
N LEU A 66 6.72 19.83 -49.22
CA LEU A 66 7.11 19.17 -47.97
C LEU A 66 5.99 18.25 -47.43
N PHE A 67 4.73 18.70 -47.55
CA PHE A 67 3.56 17.98 -47.06
C PHE A 67 2.80 17.20 -48.14
N SER A 68 3.19 17.31 -49.41
CA SER A 68 2.63 16.50 -50.50
C SER A 68 3.20 15.08 -50.45
N GLY A 69 2.40 14.12 -50.01
CA GLY A 69 2.77 12.71 -50.02
C GLY A 69 1.98 11.89 -49.00
N HIS A 70 1.48 10.74 -49.42
CA HIS A 70 0.72 9.86 -48.51
C HIS A 70 1.53 9.42 -47.29
N ILE A 71 2.86 9.28 -47.42
CA ILE A 71 3.73 8.93 -46.30
C ILE A 71 3.87 10.11 -45.32
N SER A 72 4.09 11.34 -45.81
CA SER A 72 4.17 12.52 -44.92
C SER A 72 2.84 12.80 -44.22
N GLU A 73 1.70 12.60 -44.89
CA GLU A 73 0.36 12.63 -44.28
C GLU A 73 0.24 11.68 -43.08
N THR A 74 0.68 10.42 -43.24
CA THR A 74 0.64 9.45 -42.13
C THR A 74 1.57 9.84 -40.98
N ILE A 75 2.75 10.39 -41.27
CA ILE A 75 3.70 10.85 -40.24
C ILE A 75 3.08 12.00 -39.44
N VAL A 76 2.49 12.99 -40.11
CA VAL A 76 1.83 14.13 -39.45
C VAL A 76 0.65 13.64 -38.60
N ALA A 77 -0.15 12.71 -39.10
CA ALA A 77 -1.26 12.11 -38.34
C ALA A 77 -0.78 11.41 -37.05
N LEU A 78 0.32 10.65 -37.13
CA LEU A 78 0.91 9.98 -35.97
C LEU A 78 1.54 10.96 -34.97
N VAL A 79 2.16 12.03 -35.46
CA VAL A 79 2.70 13.11 -34.62
C VAL A 79 1.57 13.80 -33.86
N LEU A 80 0.49 14.20 -34.56
CA LEU A 80 -0.69 14.81 -33.93
C LEU A 80 -1.35 13.87 -32.93
N TRP A 81 -1.46 12.58 -33.26
CA TRP A 81 -2.03 11.59 -32.35
C TRP A 81 -1.19 11.45 -31.09
N SER A 82 0.13 11.37 -31.23
CA SER A 82 1.07 11.31 -30.11
C SER A 82 0.95 12.56 -29.21
N LEU A 83 0.83 13.75 -29.80
CA LEU A 83 0.64 15.00 -29.06
C LEU A 83 -0.69 15.00 -28.29
N PHE A 84 -1.78 14.50 -28.88
CA PHE A 84 -3.05 14.38 -28.18
C PHE A 84 -3.01 13.36 -27.04
N LEU A 85 -2.34 12.21 -27.23
CA LEU A 85 -2.12 11.24 -26.15
C LEU A 85 -1.36 11.87 -24.98
N ILE A 86 -0.27 12.58 -25.26
CA ILE A 86 0.49 13.33 -24.24
C ILE A 86 -0.39 14.38 -23.58
N PHE A 87 -1.22 15.12 -24.33
CA PHE A 87 -2.10 16.13 -23.77
C PHE A 87 -3.15 15.54 -22.81
N PHE A 88 -3.76 14.40 -23.16
CA PHE A 88 -4.71 13.73 -22.28
C PHE A 88 -4.03 13.19 -21.02
N LYS A 89 -2.86 12.54 -21.15
CA LYS A 89 -2.07 12.11 -19.99
C LYS A 89 -1.64 13.28 -19.13
N TRP A 90 -1.17 14.38 -19.72
CA TRP A 90 -0.80 15.60 -18.99
C TRP A 90 -1.96 16.16 -18.19
N ARG A 91 -3.17 16.16 -18.77
CA ARG A 91 -4.39 16.59 -18.08
C ARG A 91 -4.77 15.65 -16.94
N GLN A 92 -4.57 14.35 -17.10
CA GLN A 92 -4.80 13.35 -16.05
C GLN A 92 -3.78 13.51 -14.92
N PHE A 93 -2.49 13.62 -15.24
CA PHE A 93 -1.42 13.92 -14.29
C PHE A 93 -1.73 15.18 -13.47
N ARG A 94 -2.12 16.29 -14.11
CA ARG A 94 -2.50 17.51 -13.36
C ARG A 94 -3.68 17.32 -12.42
N GLN A 95 -4.64 16.45 -12.76
CA GLN A 95 -5.74 16.12 -11.86
C GLN A 95 -5.26 15.29 -10.67
N GLN A 96 -4.36 14.35 -10.90
CA GLN A 96 -3.76 13.53 -9.85
C GLN A 96 -2.88 14.36 -8.91
N LEU A 97 -2.07 15.27 -9.46
CA LEU A 97 -1.23 16.18 -8.68
C LEU A 97 -2.06 17.08 -7.78
N ARG A 98 -3.14 17.68 -8.31
CA ARG A 98 -4.06 18.48 -7.49
C ARG A 98 -4.74 17.65 -6.40
N ALA A 99 -5.09 16.40 -6.68
CA ALA A 99 -5.66 15.51 -5.68
C ALA A 99 -4.64 15.17 -4.58
N TYR A 100 -3.38 14.96 -4.94
CA TYR A 100 -2.28 14.75 -3.98
C TYR A 100 -2.01 16.01 -3.15
N GLU A 101 -1.90 17.18 -3.76
CA GLU A 101 -1.73 18.47 -3.06
C GLU A 101 -2.90 18.75 -2.11
N ALA A 102 -4.14 18.47 -2.53
CA ALA A 102 -5.32 18.58 -1.68
C ALA A 102 -5.25 17.63 -0.47
N PHE A 103 -4.74 16.42 -0.66
CA PHE A 103 -4.56 15.42 0.41
C PHE A 103 -3.46 15.82 1.39
N ARG A 104 -2.38 16.44 0.89
CA ARG A 104 -1.24 16.92 1.69
C ARG A 104 -1.52 18.22 2.45
N ASN A 105 -2.65 18.89 2.20
CA ASN A 105 -3.00 20.09 2.96
C ASN A 105 -3.09 19.79 4.46
N GLN A 106 -2.54 20.71 5.28
CA GLN A 106 -2.39 20.63 6.73
C GLN A 106 -3.65 20.15 7.48
N ILE A 107 -4.84 20.49 6.98
CA ILE A 107 -6.13 20.19 7.61
C ILE A 107 -6.43 18.68 7.62
N MET A 108 -6.00 17.94 6.59
CA MET A 108 -6.16 16.49 6.55
C MET A 108 -5.08 15.77 7.34
N HIS A 109 -3.85 16.30 7.35
CA HIS A 109 -2.77 15.80 8.21
C HIS A 109 -3.18 15.85 9.69
N ASP A 110 -3.80 16.96 10.12
CA ASP A 110 -4.29 17.14 11.50
C ASP A 110 -5.52 16.26 11.86
N SER A 111 -6.27 15.79 10.84
CA SER A 111 -7.35 14.83 11.05
C SER A 111 -6.86 13.38 11.03
N LEU A 112 -5.79 13.07 10.29
CA LEU A 112 -5.13 11.76 10.26
C LEU A 112 -4.25 11.54 11.50
N SER A 113 -3.61 12.60 12.00
CA SER A 113 -2.75 12.58 13.20
C SER A 113 -3.50 12.23 14.49
N LYS A 114 -4.83 12.37 14.51
CA LYS A 114 -5.70 11.97 15.62
C LYS A 114 -5.84 10.45 15.80
N GLY A 115 -5.11 9.67 15.00
CA GLY A 115 -5.14 8.21 15.03
C GLY A 115 -6.36 7.65 14.31
N ILE A 116 -6.13 6.73 13.37
CA ILE A 116 -7.21 5.99 12.70
C ILE A 116 -7.38 4.65 13.40
N TYR A 117 -8.49 4.49 14.11
CA TYR A 117 -8.89 3.24 14.75
C TYR A 117 -9.69 2.35 13.79
N VAL A 118 -9.54 1.04 13.93
CA VAL A 118 -10.18 0.01 13.08
C VAL A 118 -11.72 0.14 13.05
N ARG A 119 -12.34 0.66 14.12
CA ARG A 119 -13.81 0.85 14.22
C ARG A 119 -14.36 1.97 13.34
N ASP A 120 -13.56 3.00 13.06
CA ASP A 120 -14.05 4.24 12.43
C ASP A 120 -13.65 4.34 10.96
N VAL A 121 -13.08 3.27 10.39
CA VAL A 121 -12.58 3.23 9.00
C VAL A 121 -13.62 3.71 7.98
N ASP A 122 -14.88 3.25 8.10
CA ASP A 122 -15.93 3.63 7.14
C ASP A 122 -16.35 5.10 7.29
N GLU A 123 -16.30 5.65 8.50
CA GLU A 123 -16.62 7.04 8.81
C GLU A 123 -15.50 7.97 8.35
N ARG A 124 -14.24 7.58 8.57
CA ARG A 124 -13.06 8.29 8.05
C ARG A 124 -13.01 8.31 6.53
N ILE A 125 -13.34 7.19 5.85
CA ILE A 125 -13.42 7.19 4.38
C ILE A 125 -14.51 8.17 3.89
N LEU A 126 -15.62 8.31 4.62
CA LEU A 126 -16.68 9.27 4.31
C LEU A 126 -16.23 10.71 4.53
N GLU A 127 -15.59 11.02 5.66
CA GLU A 127 -15.02 12.35 5.95
C GLU A 127 -13.99 12.77 4.88
N ILE A 128 -13.05 11.86 4.53
CA ILE A 128 -12.07 12.09 3.47
C ILE A 128 -12.79 12.38 2.14
N SER A 129 -13.86 11.65 1.83
CA SER A 129 -14.62 11.85 0.60
C SER A 129 -15.38 13.18 0.57
N GLN A 130 -15.92 13.62 1.70
CA GLN A 130 -16.61 14.91 1.84
C GLN A 130 -15.63 16.07 1.72
N PHE A 131 -14.49 16.00 2.40
CA PHE A 131 -13.43 17.02 2.31
C PHE A 131 -12.91 17.19 0.86
N MET A 132 -12.68 16.08 0.15
CA MET A 132 -12.27 16.11 -1.26
C MET A 132 -13.35 16.70 -2.19
N GLN A 133 -14.63 16.52 -1.84
CA GLN A 133 -15.75 17.07 -2.57
C GLN A 133 -15.90 18.58 -2.33
N GLU A 134 -15.64 19.05 -1.11
CA GLU A 134 -15.59 20.47 -0.73
C GLU A 134 -14.46 21.22 -1.43
N GLN A 135 -13.28 20.60 -1.59
CA GLN A 135 -12.16 21.14 -2.37
C GLN A 135 -12.41 21.16 -3.89
N LYS A 136 -13.62 20.81 -4.36
CA LYS A 136 -14.01 20.80 -5.79
C LYS A 136 -13.11 19.94 -6.68
N VAL A 137 -12.48 18.89 -6.14
CA VAL A 137 -11.67 17.96 -6.93
C VAL A 137 -12.59 17.06 -7.77
N LYS A 138 -12.74 17.38 -9.06
CA LYS A 138 -13.49 16.53 -9.99
C LYS A 138 -12.79 15.18 -10.14
N LYS A 139 -13.54 14.08 -10.08
CA LYS A 139 -13.04 12.69 -10.18
C LYS A 139 -12.00 12.29 -9.11
N PHE A 140 -12.09 12.83 -7.89
CA PHE A 140 -11.16 12.47 -6.79
C PHE A 140 -11.07 10.96 -6.52
N GLN A 141 -12.16 10.23 -6.74
CA GLN A 141 -12.24 8.78 -6.53
C GLN A 141 -11.31 7.98 -7.46
N ASP A 142 -10.92 8.58 -8.59
CA ASP A 142 -10.02 7.95 -9.56
C ASP A 142 -8.54 8.22 -9.24
N SER A 143 -8.24 9.13 -8.31
CA SER A 143 -6.86 9.46 -7.93
C SER A 143 -6.15 8.27 -7.27
N VAL A 144 -4.85 8.14 -7.55
CA VAL A 144 -4.01 7.06 -7.02
C VAL A 144 -3.96 7.12 -5.50
N ILE A 145 -3.75 8.32 -4.93
CA ILE A 145 -3.69 8.55 -3.49
C ILE A 145 -4.97 8.08 -2.77
N PHE A 146 -6.15 8.52 -3.22
CA PHE A 146 -7.42 8.13 -2.59
C PHE A 146 -7.65 6.63 -2.70
N ARG A 147 -7.28 6.03 -3.83
CA ARG A 147 -7.43 4.60 -4.07
C ARG A 147 -6.54 3.78 -3.14
N ARG A 148 -5.28 4.16 -2.99
CA ARG A 148 -4.33 3.53 -2.06
C ARG A 148 -4.84 3.62 -0.63
N VAL A 149 -5.07 4.84 -0.13
CA VAL A 149 -5.57 5.07 1.24
C VAL A 149 -6.84 4.25 1.52
N ARG A 150 -7.82 4.30 0.62
CA ARG A 150 -9.08 3.55 0.77
C ARG A 150 -8.89 2.03 0.75
N ARG A 151 -7.90 1.50 0.03
CA ARG A 151 -7.59 0.06 0.04
C ARG A 151 -6.87 -0.32 1.32
N THR A 152 -5.87 0.45 1.72
CA THR A 152 -5.10 0.25 2.97
C THR A 152 -6.04 0.23 4.17
N LEU A 153 -6.95 1.20 4.27
CA LEU A 153 -7.93 1.26 5.37
C LEU A 153 -8.89 0.07 5.38
N ARG A 154 -9.38 -0.37 4.21
CA ARG A 154 -10.23 -1.56 4.12
C ARG A 154 -9.48 -2.84 4.48
N HIS A 155 -8.21 -2.94 4.11
CA HIS A 155 -7.37 -4.07 4.50
C HIS A 155 -7.08 -4.08 6.00
N LEU A 156 -6.80 -2.92 6.61
CA LEU A 156 -6.68 -2.80 8.06
C LEU A 156 -7.93 -3.32 8.78
N LYS A 157 -9.13 -2.99 8.26
CA LYS A 157 -10.41 -3.48 8.82
C LYS A 157 -10.54 -5.00 8.77
N ALA A 158 -10.01 -5.64 7.72
CA ALA A 158 -10.10 -7.08 7.53
C ALA A 158 -9.03 -7.83 8.33
N ILE A 159 -7.79 -7.33 8.32
CA ILE A 159 -6.65 -7.95 8.99
C ILE A 159 -5.83 -6.88 9.72
N PRO A 160 -5.96 -6.77 11.05
CA PRO A 160 -5.23 -5.79 11.84
C PRO A 160 -3.83 -6.32 12.18
N LYS A 161 -2.91 -6.30 11.19
CA LYS A 161 -1.48 -6.52 11.40
C LYS A 161 -0.65 -5.52 10.60
N LYS A 162 0.31 -4.86 11.25
CA LYS A 162 1.11 -3.79 10.63
C LYS A 162 2.03 -4.33 9.52
N GLU A 163 2.62 -5.50 9.72
CA GLU A 163 3.52 -6.15 8.77
C GLU A 163 2.81 -6.52 7.47
N GLU A 164 1.58 -7.01 7.56
CA GLU A 164 0.76 -7.35 6.39
C GLU A 164 0.35 -6.09 5.62
N ILE A 165 0.10 -4.97 6.28
CA ILE A 165 -0.27 -3.70 5.63
C ILE A 165 0.90 -3.16 4.80
N THR A 166 2.13 -3.18 5.32
CA THR A 166 3.31 -2.73 4.57
C THR A 166 3.53 -3.57 3.31
N SER A 167 3.39 -4.89 3.39
CA SER A 167 3.53 -5.76 2.21
C SER A 167 2.47 -5.48 1.14
N ILE A 168 1.22 -5.21 1.55
CA ILE A 168 0.13 -4.83 0.64
C ILE A 168 0.38 -3.45 0.00
N LEU A 169 0.92 -2.48 0.77
CA LEU A 169 1.28 -1.16 0.24
C LEU A 169 2.34 -1.27 -0.86
N ASN A 170 3.40 -2.04 -0.62
CA ASN A 170 4.46 -2.28 -1.61
C ASN A 170 3.92 -2.97 -2.87
N TYR A 171 3.11 -4.03 -2.70
CA TYR A 171 2.47 -4.71 -3.83
C TYR A 171 1.55 -3.79 -4.64
N GLN A 172 0.82 -2.88 -3.97
CA GLN A 172 0.02 -1.86 -4.66
C GLN A 172 0.89 -0.84 -5.39
N ALA A 173 2.07 -0.52 -4.86
CA ALA A 173 3.01 0.36 -5.51
C ALA A 173 3.51 -0.20 -6.84
N ASP A 174 3.86 -1.48 -6.86
CA ASP A 174 4.23 -2.19 -8.09
C ASP A 174 3.08 -2.23 -9.11
N ILE A 175 1.84 -2.46 -8.65
CA ILE A 175 0.66 -2.44 -9.54
C ILE A 175 0.47 -1.06 -10.17
N ASP A 176 0.56 0.01 -9.38
CA ASP A 176 0.36 1.37 -9.88
C ASP A 176 1.49 1.78 -10.84
N HIS A 177 2.74 1.39 -10.55
CA HIS A 177 3.86 1.58 -11.46
C HIS A 177 3.66 0.83 -12.79
N ASN A 178 3.27 -0.45 -12.74
CA ASN A 178 3.01 -1.25 -13.94
C ASN A 178 1.86 -0.70 -14.78
N ARG A 179 0.81 -0.18 -14.13
CA ARG A 179 -0.31 0.50 -14.82
C ARG A 179 0.14 1.77 -15.51
N MET A 180 0.95 2.60 -14.83
CA MET A 180 1.54 3.79 -15.43
C MET A 180 2.37 3.42 -16.66
N GLN A 181 3.29 2.43 -16.54
CA GLN A 181 4.10 1.96 -17.68
C GLN A 181 3.25 1.46 -18.85
N SER A 182 2.21 0.65 -18.55
CA SER A 182 1.28 0.14 -19.56
C SER A 182 0.58 1.25 -20.33
N GLY A 183 0.25 2.37 -19.67
CA GLY A 183 -0.35 3.53 -20.30
C GLY A 183 0.54 4.24 -21.33
N TYR A 184 1.87 4.08 -21.27
CA TYR A 184 2.81 4.62 -22.26
C TYR A 184 3.11 3.66 -23.41
N ALA A 185 2.61 2.41 -23.38
CA ALA A 185 2.94 1.40 -24.38
C ALA A 185 2.64 1.86 -25.81
N LEU A 186 1.45 2.44 -26.04
CA LEU A 186 1.06 2.96 -27.36
C LEU A 186 1.95 4.12 -27.81
N LEU A 187 2.29 5.03 -26.89
CA LEU A 187 3.15 6.18 -27.20
C LEU A 187 4.58 5.73 -27.57
N ASN A 188 5.10 4.71 -26.88
CA ASN A 188 6.40 4.11 -27.19
C ASN A 188 6.43 3.50 -28.59
N VAL A 189 5.34 2.83 -29.00
CA VAL A 189 5.19 2.32 -30.37
C VAL A 189 5.27 3.45 -31.39
N PHE A 190 4.62 4.60 -31.15
CA PHE A 190 4.68 5.75 -32.07
C PHE A 190 6.06 6.40 -32.12
N ILE A 191 6.73 6.56 -30.97
CA ILE A 191 8.10 7.09 -30.90
C ILE A 191 9.06 6.23 -31.74
N TRP A 192 8.87 4.91 -31.77
CA TRP A 192 9.68 4.02 -32.60
C TRP A 192 9.22 3.97 -34.07
N ALA A 193 7.91 4.01 -34.33
CA ALA A 193 7.35 3.90 -35.67
C ALA A 193 7.57 5.14 -36.55
N ILE A 194 7.52 6.35 -35.99
CA ILE A 194 7.65 7.61 -36.75
C ILE A 194 9.00 7.69 -37.50
N PRO A 195 10.18 7.48 -36.85
CA PRO A 195 11.47 7.46 -37.55
C PRO A 195 11.54 6.39 -38.65
N ILE A 196 10.98 5.20 -38.39
CA ILE A 196 10.98 4.09 -39.35
C ILE A 196 10.12 4.44 -40.57
N LEU A 197 8.96 5.06 -40.37
CA LEU A 197 8.13 5.56 -41.45
C LEU A 197 8.83 6.66 -42.25
N GLY A 198 9.57 7.55 -41.58
CA GLY A 198 10.44 8.52 -42.27
C GLY A 198 11.47 7.83 -43.17
N PHE A 199 12.21 6.85 -42.62
CA PHE A 199 13.18 6.08 -43.39
C PHE A 199 12.53 5.33 -44.57
N ILE A 200 11.37 4.69 -44.37
CA ILE A 200 10.59 4.07 -45.44
C ILE A 200 10.22 5.10 -46.51
N GLY A 201 9.82 6.31 -46.11
CA GLY A 201 9.57 7.44 -47.00
C GLY A 201 10.77 7.78 -47.88
N THR A 202 11.98 7.82 -47.30
CA THR A 202 13.19 8.04 -48.09
C THR A 202 13.50 6.92 -49.06
N VAL A 203 13.41 5.66 -48.62
CA VAL A 203 13.69 4.50 -49.47
C VAL A 203 12.71 4.46 -50.64
N PHE A 204 11.43 4.73 -50.38
CA PHE A 204 10.39 4.78 -51.39
C PHE A 204 10.63 5.93 -52.39
N GLY A 205 10.88 7.15 -51.92
CA GLY A 205 11.09 8.30 -52.80
C GLY A 205 12.39 8.21 -53.62
N ILE A 206 13.47 7.68 -53.05
CA ILE A 206 14.70 7.38 -53.81
C ILE A 206 14.43 6.30 -54.86
N GLY A 207 13.74 5.22 -54.48
CA GLY A 207 13.38 4.13 -55.40
C GLY A 207 12.56 4.60 -56.59
N GLN A 208 11.54 5.44 -56.35
CA GLN A 208 10.74 6.06 -57.40
C GLN A 208 11.59 6.95 -58.31
N SER A 209 12.41 7.84 -57.73
CA SER A 209 13.27 8.74 -58.49
C SER A 209 14.23 7.99 -59.42
N VAL A 210 14.85 6.92 -58.92
CA VAL A 210 15.77 6.08 -59.71
C VAL A 210 15.01 5.30 -60.80
N GLY A 211 13.81 4.80 -60.50
CA GLY A 211 12.95 4.13 -61.46
C GLY A 211 12.56 5.04 -62.63
N GLU A 212 12.06 6.24 -62.31
CA GLU A 212 11.69 7.27 -63.30
C GLU A 212 12.88 7.65 -64.19
N PHE A 213 14.06 7.81 -63.60
CA PHE A 213 15.28 8.07 -64.37
C PHE A 213 15.64 6.93 -65.32
N SER A 214 15.60 5.68 -64.84
CA SER A 214 15.90 4.51 -65.67
C SER A 214 14.92 4.38 -66.84
N ASP A 215 13.62 4.58 -66.59
CA ASP A 215 12.59 4.50 -67.63
C ASP A 215 12.75 5.64 -68.64
N PHE A 216 13.10 6.84 -68.17
CA PHE A 216 13.42 7.98 -69.03
C PHE A 216 14.60 7.71 -69.97
N ILE A 217 15.68 7.10 -69.46
CA ILE A 217 16.84 6.72 -70.28
C ILE A 217 16.47 5.66 -71.33
N ARG A 218 15.57 4.72 -70.98
CA ARG A 218 15.09 3.69 -71.91
C ARG A 218 14.16 4.24 -72.99
N SER A 219 13.33 5.23 -72.67
CA SER A 219 12.39 5.83 -73.63
C SER A 219 13.07 6.82 -74.60
N THR A 220 14.22 7.37 -74.22
CA THR A 220 14.93 8.41 -74.99
C THR A 220 15.89 7.77 -76.00
N GLY A 221 15.34 7.29 -77.11
CA GLY A 221 16.08 6.73 -78.25
C GLY A 221 16.89 7.77 -79.06
N GLY A 222 17.85 8.45 -78.43
CA GLY A 222 19.04 9.00 -79.09
C GLY A 222 18.98 10.35 -79.82
N THR A 223 17.85 11.07 -79.91
CA THR A 223 17.79 12.27 -80.79
C THR A 223 17.61 13.63 -80.11
N ASP A 224 17.43 13.72 -78.79
CA ASP A 224 17.36 15.02 -78.09
C ASP A 224 17.87 14.97 -76.64
N LEU A 225 19.10 14.44 -76.47
CA LEU A 225 19.65 14.07 -75.16
C LEU A 225 19.77 15.24 -74.18
N ASN A 226 20.07 16.45 -74.63
CA ASN A 226 20.47 17.56 -73.74
C ASN A 226 19.29 18.19 -72.97
N THR A 227 18.17 18.44 -73.64
CA THR A 227 16.96 19.01 -73.01
C THR A 227 16.23 17.97 -72.18
N GLN A 228 16.15 16.75 -72.70
CA GLN A 228 15.52 15.61 -72.06
C GLN A 228 16.28 15.18 -70.80
N MET A 229 17.61 15.11 -70.84
CA MET A 229 18.41 14.75 -69.66
C MET A 229 18.34 15.81 -68.55
N ARG A 230 18.23 17.11 -68.88
CA ARG A 230 17.96 18.16 -67.87
C ARG A 230 16.62 17.96 -67.18
N SER A 231 15.58 17.59 -67.92
CA SER A 231 14.26 17.30 -67.35
C SER A 231 14.29 16.07 -66.44
N ALA A 232 14.99 15.00 -66.85
CA ALA A 232 15.14 13.79 -66.04
C ALA A 232 15.90 14.04 -64.74
N LEU A 233 17.01 14.79 -64.81
CA LEU A 233 17.77 15.18 -63.62
C LEU A 233 16.95 16.09 -62.69
N GLY A 234 16.12 16.98 -63.25
CA GLY A 234 15.18 17.79 -62.48
C GLY A 234 14.14 16.95 -61.73
N GLY A 235 13.55 15.97 -62.40
CA GLY A 235 12.61 15.01 -61.79
C GLY A 235 13.22 14.21 -60.65
N VAL A 236 14.41 13.63 -60.87
CA VAL A 236 15.15 12.88 -59.84
C VAL A 236 15.48 13.77 -58.64
N THR A 237 15.94 14.99 -58.88
CA THR A 237 16.31 15.92 -57.80
C THR A 237 15.08 16.30 -56.98
N SER A 238 13.93 16.47 -57.63
CA SER A 238 12.66 16.74 -56.96
C SER A 238 12.21 15.56 -56.10
N GLY A 239 12.21 14.34 -56.64
CA GLY A 239 11.81 13.13 -55.89
C GLY A 239 12.75 12.83 -54.71
N LEU A 240 14.05 13.06 -54.87
CA LEU A 240 15.03 12.97 -53.80
C LEU A 240 14.82 14.05 -52.72
N SER A 241 14.44 15.27 -53.13
CA SER A 241 14.12 16.36 -52.20
C SER A 241 12.91 16.03 -51.33
N VAL A 242 11.84 15.48 -51.92
CA VAL A 242 10.66 15.01 -51.20
C VAL A 242 11.02 13.87 -50.25
N ALA A 243 11.80 12.89 -50.71
CA ALA A 243 12.30 11.79 -49.87
C ALA A 243 12.99 12.32 -48.60
N PHE A 244 14.00 13.18 -48.71
CA PHE A 244 14.69 13.73 -47.54
C PHE A 244 13.77 14.56 -46.64
N SER A 245 12.84 15.30 -47.24
CA SER A 245 11.84 16.09 -46.51
C SER A 245 10.95 15.23 -45.62
N THR A 246 10.53 14.04 -46.08
CA THR A 246 9.71 13.12 -45.27
C THR A 246 10.44 12.65 -44.02
N THR A 247 11.72 12.30 -44.12
CA THR A 247 12.55 11.93 -42.95
C THR A 247 12.79 13.12 -42.05
N PHE A 248 13.02 14.31 -42.61
CA PHE A 248 13.19 15.51 -41.82
C PHE A 248 11.95 15.80 -40.96
N ILE A 249 10.75 15.74 -41.54
CA ILE A 249 9.49 15.90 -40.80
C ILE A 249 9.35 14.84 -39.69
N ALA A 250 9.66 13.57 -39.99
CA ALA A 250 9.58 12.50 -39.01
C ALA A 250 10.48 12.76 -37.79
N LEU A 251 11.73 13.15 -38.02
CA LEU A 251 12.70 13.42 -36.96
C LEU A 251 12.34 14.69 -36.17
N VAL A 252 11.97 15.77 -36.86
CA VAL A 252 11.56 17.03 -36.22
C VAL A 252 10.28 16.83 -35.40
N GLY A 253 9.37 15.95 -35.83
CA GLY A 253 8.15 15.62 -35.07
C GLY A 253 8.43 14.74 -33.86
N VAL A 254 9.23 13.67 -34.02
CA VAL A 254 9.42 12.66 -32.96
C VAL A 254 10.29 13.16 -31.80
N VAL A 255 11.31 13.99 -32.06
CA VAL A 255 12.25 14.45 -31.01
C VAL A 255 11.52 15.23 -29.90
N PRO A 256 10.68 16.24 -30.19
CA PRO A 256 9.86 16.90 -29.18
C PRO A 256 8.89 15.94 -28.48
N ILE A 257 8.25 15.02 -29.21
CA ILE A 257 7.34 14.02 -28.63
C ILE A 257 8.07 13.17 -27.59
N MET A 258 9.25 12.65 -27.93
CA MET A 258 10.06 11.84 -27.03
C MET A 258 10.47 12.61 -25.78
N MET A 259 10.87 13.88 -25.93
CA MET A 259 11.21 14.76 -24.80
C MET A 259 10.01 15.01 -23.89
N LEU A 260 8.84 15.36 -24.44
CA LEU A 260 7.62 15.61 -23.70
C LEU A 260 7.11 14.35 -22.98
N ALA A 261 7.13 13.21 -23.68
CA ALA A 261 6.75 11.91 -23.15
C ALA A 261 7.64 11.51 -21.96
N SER A 262 8.96 11.60 -22.13
CA SER A 262 9.93 11.28 -21.07
C SER A 262 9.78 12.20 -19.86
N SER A 263 9.58 13.51 -20.09
CA SER A 263 9.35 14.46 -18.99
C SER A 263 8.06 14.17 -18.23
N LEU A 264 6.97 13.85 -18.93
CA LEU A 264 5.70 13.51 -18.29
C LEU A 264 5.77 12.20 -17.53
N ARG A 265 6.41 11.16 -18.11
CA ARG A 265 6.63 9.87 -17.43
C ARG A 265 7.39 10.06 -16.13
N LYS A 266 8.50 10.82 -16.16
CA LYS A 266 9.27 11.14 -14.96
C LYS A 266 8.42 11.83 -13.88
N ARG A 267 7.60 12.82 -14.27
CA ARG A 267 6.72 13.52 -13.31
C ARG A 267 5.65 12.61 -12.71
N GLU A 268 5.11 11.66 -13.49
CA GLU A 268 4.17 10.65 -13.00
C GLU A 268 4.86 9.66 -12.04
N GLU A 269 6.09 9.23 -12.36
CA GLU A 269 6.92 8.41 -11.47
C GLU A 269 7.21 9.13 -10.13
N ASP A 270 7.65 10.38 -10.18
CA ASP A 270 7.92 11.21 -9.01
C ASP A 270 6.65 11.39 -8.14
N LEU A 271 5.47 11.52 -8.76
CA LEU A 271 4.19 11.59 -8.06
C LEU A 271 3.83 10.26 -7.37
N LEU A 272 4.07 9.12 -8.02
CA LEU A 272 3.83 7.80 -7.42
C LEU A 272 4.73 7.56 -6.21
N LEU A 273 6.00 7.96 -6.28
CA LEU A 273 6.94 7.92 -5.16
C LEU A 273 6.47 8.84 -4.02
N SER A 274 6.08 10.08 -4.34
CA SER A 274 5.56 11.03 -3.34
C SER A 274 4.29 10.51 -2.62
N VAL A 275 3.48 9.70 -3.31
CA VAL A 275 2.30 9.04 -2.74
C VAL A 275 2.72 7.86 -1.86
N GLU A 276 3.76 7.13 -2.22
CA GLU A 276 4.33 6.04 -1.42
C GLU A 276 4.94 6.56 -0.11
N ASP A 277 5.78 7.59 -0.19
CA ASP A 277 6.38 8.25 0.98
C ASP A 277 5.26 8.71 1.94
N TYR A 278 4.22 9.36 1.42
CA TYR A 278 3.07 9.76 2.22
C TYR A 278 2.36 8.56 2.89
N CYS A 279 2.21 7.44 2.19
CA CYS A 279 1.59 6.25 2.77
C CYS A 279 2.46 5.61 3.88
N LEU A 280 3.78 5.69 3.78
CA LEU A 280 4.70 5.07 4.73
C LEU A 280 5.03 5.98 5.92
N GLU A 281 5.22 7.28 5.69
CA GLU A 281 5.64 8.24 6.71
C GLU A 281 4.45 8.87 7.46
N ASP A 282 3.36 9.21 6.76
CA ASP A 282 2.22 9.89 7.38
C ASP A 282 1.08 8.92 7.70
N LEU A 283 0.72 8.02 6.79
CA LEU A 283 -0.44 7.15 6.99
C LEU A 283 -0.13 5.98 7.93
N LEU A 284 0.97 5.25 7.70
CA LEU A 284 1.31 4.02 8.44
C LEU A 284 1.51 4.23 9.96
N PRO A 285 2.17 5.30 10.44
CA PRO A 285 2.34 5.52 11.88
C PRO A 285 1.02 5.89 12.57
N ASN A 286 0.11 6.56 11.86
CA ASN A 286 -1.17 7.00 12.40
C ASN A 286 -2.26 5.89 12.40
N LEU A 287 -1.99 4.73 11.80
CA LEU A 287 -2.88 3.57 11.78
C LEU A 287 -2.75 2.77 13.09
N HIS A 288 -3.73 2.91 13.98
CA HIS A 288 -3.77 2.20 15.26
C HIS A 288 -4.48 0.85 15.08
N VAL A 289 -3.67 -0.19 14.98
CA VAL A 289 -4.09 -1.58 14.70
C VAL A 289 -4.89 -2.19 15.86
N ARG A 290 -4.64 -1.75 17.10
CA ARG A 290 -5.38 -2.16 18.30
C ARG A 290 -5.68 -0.93 19.17
N PRO A 291 -6.94 -0.66 19.53
CA PRO A 291 -7.24 0.22 20.65
C PRO A 291 -6.84 -0.55 21.92
N GLY A 292 -5.60 -0.36 22.39
CA GLY A 292 -5.15 -0.99 23.62
C GLY A 292 -3.66 -1.29 23.73
N ASP A 293 -2.86 -1.25 22.65
CA ASP A 293 -1.43 -1.57 22.79
C ASP A 293 -0.67 -0.45 23.53
N GLU A 294 -1.03 0.84 23.38
CA GLU A 294 -0.47 1.92 24.22
C GLU A 294 -0.95 1.84 25.67
N MET A 295 -2.25 1.56 25.92
CA MET A 295 -2.72 1.36 27.30
C MET A 295 -2.09 0.14 27.94
N LEU A 296 -1.80 -0.93 27.19
CA LEU A 296 -1.11 -2.12 27.68
C LEU A 296 0.37 -1.83 27.94
N ASP A 297 1.06 -1.09 27.08
CA ASP A 297 2.47 -0.75 27.32
C ASP A 297 2.62 0.24 28.48
N ASP A 298 1.70 1.21 28.62
CA ASP A 298 1.62 2.12 29.77
C ASP A 298 1.22 1.38 31.07
N THR A 299 0.21 0.50 31.05
CA THR A 299 -0.13 -0.28 32.26
C THR A 299 0.91 -1.35 32.59
N VAL A 300 1.59 -1.94 31.61
CA VAL A 300 2.67 -2.91 31.84
C VAL A 300 3.90 -2.19 32.37
N SER A 301 4.27 -1.02 31.84
CA SER A 301 5.38 -0.23 32.36
C SER A 301 5.09 0.31 33.76
N GLU A 302 3.87 0.81 34.03
CA GLU A 302 3.43 1.21 35.37
C GLU A 302 3.42 0.02 36.34
N HIS A 303 2.97 -1.16 35.91
CA HIS A 303 3.00 -2.37 36.73
C HIS A 303 4.44 -2.86 36.97
N LEU A 304 5.33 -2.76 35.98
CA LEU A 304 6.75 -3.10 36.11
C LEU A 304 7.48 -2.12 37.05
N GLU A 305 7.17 -0.82 37.01
CA GLU A 305 7.66 0.16 37.98
C GLU A 305 7.15 -0.13 39.39
N GLN A 306 5.85 -0.44 39.55
CA GLN A 306 5.28 -0.84 40.85
C GLN A 306 5.92 -2.13 41.38
N MET A 307 6.19 -3.12 40.52
CA MET A 307 6.89 -4.35 40.92
C MET A 307 8.36 -4.09 41.28
N ALA A 308 9.04 -3.18 40.57
CA ALA A 308 10.41 -2.79 40.89
C ALA A 308 10.47 -2.07 42.26
N GLU A 309 9.57 -1.12 42.51
CA GLU A 309 9.45 -0.43 43.79
C GLU A 309 9.07 -1.40 44.92
N PHE A 310 8.11 -2.30 44.67
CA PHE A 310 7.76 -3.37 45.62
C PHE A 310 8.98 -4.23 45.95
N SER A 311 9.79 -4.59 44.96
CA SER A 311 11.00 -5.41 45.17
C SER A 311 12.04 -4.67 46.02
N GLU A 312 12.25 -3.37 45.81
CA GLU A 312 13.15 -2.56 46.63
C GLU A 312 12.63 -2.41 48.06
N ASN A 313 11.33 -2.17 48.21
CA ASN A 313 10.71 -1.99 49.52
C ASN A 313 10.68 -3.30 50.31
N TRP A 314 10.40 -4.42 49.65
CA TRP A 314 10.51 -5.77 50.22
C TRP A 314 11.95 -6.07 50.63
N ARG A 315 12.94 -5.76 49.78
CA ARG A 315 14.37 -5.92 50.13
C ARG A 315 14.78 -5.11 51.35
N LYS A 316 14.28 -3.87 51.51
CA LYS A 316 14.51 -3.02 52.69
C LYS A 316 13.84 -3.56 53.96
N GLN A 317 12.65 -4.14 53.86
CA GLN A 317 11.94 -4.73 55.01
C GLN A 317 12.49 -6.10 55.42
N VAL A 318 12.96 -6.89 54.46
CA VAL A 318 13.43 -8.26 54.71
C VAL A 318 14.88 -8.28 55.21
N SER A 319 15.71 -7.28 54.88
CA SER A 319 17.09 -7.21 55.40
C SER A 319 17.20 -7.21 56.93
N PRO A 320 16.45 -6.40 57.71
CA PRO A 320 16.52 -6.45 59.18
C PRO A 320 15.91 -7.74 59.75
N VAL A 321 14.91 -8.33 59.07
CA VAL A 321 14.29 -9.59 59.51
C VAL A 321 15.27 -10.74 59.35
N LEU A 322 15.98 -10.83 58.22
CA LEU A 322 17.06 -11.81 58.00
C LEU A 322 18.13 -11.71 59.09
N GLU A 323 18.53 -10.49 59.43
CA GLU A 323 19.53 -10.25 60.48
C GLU A 323 19.03 -10.63 61.88
N SER A 324 17.74 -10.38 62.16
CA SER A 324 17.08 -10.80 63.41
C SER A 324 16.93 -12.31 63.52
N VAL A 325 16.65 -13.00 62.41
CA VAL A 325 16.53 -14.46 62.33
C VAL A 325 17.89 -15.11 62.50
N GLU A 326 18.95 -14.53 61.92
CA GLU A 326 20.33 -15.00 62.13
C GLU A 326 20.76 -14.83 63.59
N ARG A 327 20.42 -13.69 64.22
CA ARG A 327 20.67 -13.48 65.66
C ARG A 327 19.87 -14.44 66.54
N HIS A 328 18.60 -14.68 66.23
CA HIS A 328 17.78 -15.66 66.94
C HIS A 328 18.29 -17.08 66.77
N SER A 329 18.71 -17.47 65.56
CA SER A 329 19.35 -18.76 65.27
C SER A 329 20.59 -18.98 66.12
N LYS A 330 21.49 -17.98 66.20
CA LYS A 330 22.69 -18.05 67.04
C LYS A 330 22.36 -18.09 68.54
N GLY A 331 21.32 -17.36 68.97
CA GLY A 331 20.82 -17.40 70.35
C GLY A 331 20.23 -18.77 70.72
N PHE A 332 19.46 -19.39 69.82
CA PHE A 332 18.92 -20.73 70.00
C PHE A 332 20.01 -21.81 69.99
N ALA A 333 21.03 -21.70 69.14
CA ALA A 333 22.17 -22.61 69.16
C ALA A 333 22.89 -22.59 70.52
N ALA A 334 23.13 -21.40 71.08
CA ALA A 334 23.73 -21.24 72.40
C ALA A 334 22.82 -21.74 73.55
N GLN A 335 21.50 -21.57 73.41
CA GLN A 335 20.53 -22.03 74.41
C GLN A 335 20.33 -23.55 74.39
N VAL A 336 20.48 -24.18 73.22
CA VAL A 336 20.46 -25.65 73.04
C VAL A 336 21.76 -26.29 73.54
N ASP A 337 22.91 -25.63 73.39
CA ASP A 337 24.18 -26.08 73.99
C ASP A 337 24.10 -26.17 75.53
N GLY A 338 23.35 -25.26 76.17
CA GLY A 338 23.10 -25.28 77.61
C GLY A 338 22.15 -26.39 78.09
N LEU A 339 21.41 -27.04 77.18
CA LEU A 339 20.48 -28.15 77.49
C LEU A 339 21.16 -29.52 77.44
N GLN A 340 22.37 -29.61 76.91
CA GLN A 340 23.17 -30.84 76.83
C GLN A 340 23.38 -31.55 78.20
N PRO A 341 23.70 -30.86 79.32
CA PRO A 341 23.84 -31.52 80.62
C PRO A 341 22.48 -31.94 81.24
N LEU A 342 21.37 -31.33 80.84
CA LEU A 342 20.04 -31.68 81.34
C LEU A 342 19.52 -32.97 80.69
N ILE A 343 19.79 -33.19 79.41
CA ILE A 343 19.45 -34.44 78.71
C ILE A 343 20.22 -35.62 79.32
N GLN A 344 21.49 -35.40 79.68
CA GLN A 344 22.33 -36.43 80.31
C GLN A 344 21.82 -36.80 81.70
N LYS A 345 21.51 -35.80 82.55
CA LYS A 345 20.87 -36.02 83.87
C LYS A 345 19.49 -36.67 83.78
N PHE A 346 18.68 -36.31 82.78
CA PHE A 346 17.38 -36.92 82.57
C PHE A 346 17.51 -38.39 82.16
N SER A 347 18.50 -38.71 81.31
CA SER A 347 18.79 -40.10 80.94
C SER A 347 19.24 -40.93 82.15
N GLU A 348 20.13 -40.41 82.99
CA GLU A 348 20.58 -41.08 84.23
C GLU A 348 19.41 -41.29 85.21
N SER A 349 18.55 -40.28 85.37
CA SER A 349 17.36 -40.38 86.24
C SER A 349 16.31 -41.39 85.74
N LEU A 350 16.20 -41.56 84.42
CA LEU A 350 15.30 -42.56 83.82
C LEU A 350 15.84 -43.98 83.99
N PHE A 351 17.16 -44.17 83.97
CA PHE A 351 17.78 -45.46 84.29
C PHE A 351 17.66 -45.80 85.78
N GLU A 352 17.87 -44.84 86.69
CA GLU A 352 17.65 -45.03 88.14
C GLU A 352 16.17 -45.31 88.50
N ALA A 353 15.22 -44.68 87.81
CA ALA A 353 13.80 -44.92 88.02
C ALA A 353 13.36 -46.29 87.48
N LYS A 354 13.96 -46.75 86.38
CA LYS A 354 13.69 -48.08 85.80
C LYS A 354 14.22 -49.21 86.70
N ASP A 355 15.40 -49.06 87.29
CA ASP A 355 15.96 -50.05 88.23
C ASP A 355 15.16 -50.11 89.54
N LYS A 356 14.55 -49.00 89.99
CA LYS A 356 13.62 -48.98 91.14
C LYS A 356 12.24 -49.57 90.87
N MET A 357 11.83 -49.72 89.61
CA MET A 357 10.54 -50.30 89.20
C MET A 357 10.63 -51.78 88.82
N SER A 358 11.81 -52.41 88.92
CA SER A 358 12.03 -53.82 88.59
C SER A 358 12.05 -54.77 89.81
N ASP A 359 11.50 -54.34 90.95
CA ASP A 359 11.25 -55.19 92.12
C ASP A 359 9.73 -55.47 92.24
N PRO A 360 9.27 -56.72 92.07
CA PRO A 360 7.86 -57.04 91.84
C PRO A 360 7.15 -57.41 93.15
N ASP A 361 6.63 -56.42 93.87
CA ASP A 361 5.55 -56.64 94.85
C ASP A 361 4.79 -55.33 95.09
N GLN A 362 3.45 -55.39 94.99
CA GLN A 362 2.48 -54.28 94.99
C GLN A 362 2.35 -53.62 93.59
N VAL A 363 1.26 -53.77 92.83
CA VAL A 363 -0.14 -53.60 93.21
C VAL A 363 -1.02 -54.46 92.29
N VAL A 364 -1.70 -55.40 92.91
CA VAL A 364 -2.84 -56.16 92.40
C VAL A 364 -4.11 -55.31 92.53
N ASN A 365 -5.05 -55.48 91.60
CA ASN A 365 -6.42 -54.96 91.54
C ASN A 365 -6.63 -53.56 90.93
N VAL A 366 -6.86 -53.50 89.62
CA VAL A 366 -8.19 -53.24 89.03
C VAL A 366 -8.21 -53.90 87.64
N LEU A 367 -8.79 -55.11 87.58
CA LEU A 367 -9.23 -55.78 86.35
C LEU A 367 -10.74 -55.51 86.15
N GLU A 368 -11.20 -55.73 84.92
CA GLU A 368 -12.54 -55.53 84.31
C GLU A 368 -12.66 -54.17 83.58
N ASN A 369 -12.36 -53.96 82.29
CA ASN A 369 -12.41 -54.73 81.02
C ASN A 369 -13.84 -55.16 80.60
N PRO A 370 -14.19 -55.33 79.30
CA PRO A 370 -13.66 -54.85 78.00
C PRO A 370 -14.80 -54.35 77.04
N GLU A 371 -14.50 -53.76 75.87
CA GLU A 371 -14.76 -54.26 74.48
C GLU A 371 -15.28 -53.04 73.69
N GLU A 372 -15.05 -52.78 72.40
CA GLU A 372 -14.47 -53.55 71.31
C GLU A 372 -14.02 -52.61 70.18
N LEU A 373 -13.08 -53.12 69.39
CA LEU A 373 -12.53 -52.57 68.16
C LEU A 373 -13.56 -52.42 67.02
N LYS A 374 -13.31 -51.41 66.16
CA LYS A 374 -13.43 -51.42 64.68
C LYS A 374 -14.79 -51.74 64.02
N LYS A 375 -15.29 -50.76 63.27
CA LYS A 375 -16.00 -50.87 61.97
C LYS A 375 -16.31 -49.43 61.53
N LYS A 376 -16.38 -49.02 60.27
CA LYS A 376 -16.00 -49.51 58.93
C LYS A 376 -16.41 -48.34 58.03
N ASP A 377 -15.56 -47.95 57.08
CA ASP A 377 -15.89 -47.00 56.02
C ASP A 377 -17.13 -47.40 55.19
N LYS A 378 -17.71 -46.37 54.54
CA LYS A 378 -18.46 -46.34 53.27
C LYS A 378 -19.96 -46.71 53.28
N LYS A 379 -20.87 -45.74 53.04
CA LYS A 379 -21.31 -45.22 51.71
C LYS A 379 -22.71 -44.55 51.74
N ASP A 380 -22.77 -43.37 51.11
CA ASP A 380 -23.76 -42.86 50.13
C ASP A 380 -25.29 -42.93 50.39
N ASN A 381 -25.95 -41.75 50.51
CA ASN A 381 -26.90 -41.18 49.51
C ASN A 381 -27.97 -40.22 50.10
N GLU A 382 -27.80 -38.92 49.81
CA GLU A 382 -28.72 -37.90 49.24
C GLU A 382 -30.19 -37.60 49.73
N PRO A 383 -30.74 -36.38 49.41
CA PRO A 383 -31.64 -35.53 50.24
C PRO A 383 -33.13 -35.63 49.76
N PRO A 384 -34.14 -34.73 50.01
CA PRO A 384 -34.21 -33.33 50.51
C PRO A 384 -35.20 -33.15 51.72
N THR A 385 -35.54 -31.98 52.33
CA THR A 385 -36.08 -30.72 51.80
C THR A 385 -36.28 -29.72 52.98
N GLU A 386 -36.09 -28.43 52.67
CA GLU A 386 -36.82 -27.21 53.11
C GLU A 386 -37.25 -26.87 54.56
N ASN A 387 -37.13 -25.55 54.80
CA ASN A 387 -37.81 -24.66 55.75
C ASN A 387 -37.35 -24.67 57.21
N SER A 388 -36.64 -23.61 57.63
CA SER A 388 -37.27 -22.32 57.96
C SER A 388 -36.27 -21.34 58.60
N GLN A 389 -36.12 -20.16 57.98
CA GLN A 389 -35.69 -18.92 58.63
C GLN A 389 -36.75 -18.48 59.66
N PRO A 390 -36.40 -17.74 60.74
CA PRO A 390 -35.95 -16.34 60.68
C PRO A 390 -34.82 -16.07 61.72
N LEU A 391 -34.22 -14.90 61.96
CA LEU A 391 -34.63 -13.50 61.89
C LEU A 391 -33.35 -12.66 62.16
N LYS A 392 -33.20 -11.52 61.46
CA LYS A 392 -32.52 -10.27 61.89
C LYS A 392 -31.21 -10.35 62.71
N GLN A 393 -30.09 -10.02 62.07
CA GLN A 393 -29.35 -8.77 62.31
C GLN A 393 -28.40 -8.49 61.16
#